data_AF-A0A916MAX2-F1
#
_entry.id   AF-A0A916MAX2-F1
#
_cell.length_a   1.000
_cell.length_b   1.000
_cell.length_c   1.000
_cell.angle_alpha   90.00
_cell.angle_beta   90.00
_cell.angle_gamma   90.00
#
_symmetry.space_group_name_H-M   'P 1'
#
loop_
_entity.id
_entity.type
_entity.pdbx_description
1 polymer ?
#
loop_
_entity_poly.entity_id
_entity_poly.type
_entity_poly.pdbx_seq_one_letter_code
_entity_poly.pdbx_strand_id
1 'polypeptide(L)'
;MYEQASHSLLNEILVELKPEIGNFRLRHFYTRLGANFYAIHSLFHLLYGDRLDFKDQMVSLVETLALRYIERPPHLRRSDLERERNYNWFMSQKWVGMALYCDRFAGDLKGLRAKLPYLQELGVNMLHIMPILDCPPDNSDGGYAVRNFRRIDPRFGTTEDVEALAATLKRRDMLLVLDVVVNHTSNEHEWAQRARKGEQKYQDYYFVFGDREIPDIYEETMPEIFPATSPGNFTWDEGMGKWVMTVFNSYQWDLNYRNPAVLIEMIDIILFWANKGADILRLDA
;
A
#
# COMPACT_ATOMS: atom_id res chain seq x y z
N MET A 1 -19.92 -22.85 2.43
CA MET A 1 -21.19 -22.88 1.67
C MET A 1 -20.92 -22.22 0.32
N TYR A 2 -21.28 -22.88 -0.78
CA TYR A 2 -21.15 -22.28 -2.11
C TYR A 2 -22.20 -21.18 -2.26
N GLU A 3 -21.77 -19.93 -2.36
CA GLU A 3 -22.68 -18.79 -2.48
C GLU A 3 -22.88 -18.46 -3.97
N GLN A 4 -24.11 -18.67 -4.47
CA GLN A 4 -24.43 -18.49 -5.89
C GLN A 4 -24.31 -17.03 -6.35
N ALA A 5 -24.53 -16.07 -5.45
CA ALA A 5 -24.48 -14.64 -5.75
C ALA A 5 -23.07 -14.17 -6.13
N SER A 6 -22.05 -14.48 -5.32
CA SER A 6 -20.66 -14.12 -5.61
C SER A 6 -20.12 -14.83 -6.85
N HIS A 7 -20.52 -16.08 -7.10
CA HIS A 7 -20.15 -16.77 -8.34
C HIS A 7 -20.77 -16.14 -9.60
N SER A 8 -22.05 -15.76 -9.56
CA SER A 8 -22.71 -15.08 -10.68
C SER A 8 -22.04 -13.73 -10.96
N LEU A 9 -21.80 -12.95 -9.91
CA LEU A 9 -21.14 -11.65 -10.01
C LEU A 9 -19.73 -11.78 -10.59
N LEU A 10 -18.95 -12.79 -10.20
CA LEU A 10 -17.64 -13.02 -10.79
C LEU A 10 -17.74 -13.24 -12.30
N ASN A 11 -18.69 -14.05 -12.77
CA ASN A 11 -18.86 -14.29 -14.21
C ASN A 11 -19.23 -13.01 -14.97
N GLU A 12 -20.10 -12.17 -14.40
CA GLU A 12 -20.44 -10.85 -14.97
C GLU A 12 -19.20 -9.94 -15.04
N ILE A 13 -18.45 -9.83 -13.94
CA ILE A 13 -17.22 -9.03 -13.89
C ILE A 13 -16.23 -9.50 -14.95
N LEU A 14 -16.04 -10.81 -15.11
CA LEU A 14 -15.12 -11.38 -16.09
C LEU A 14 -15.50 -11.06 -17.54
N VAL A 15 -16.78 -10.82 -17.82
CA VAL A 15 -17.26 -10.38 -19.15
C VAL A 15 -17.03 -8.87 -19.34
N GLU A 16 -17.10 -8.09 -18.27
CA GLU A 16 -16.98 -6.63 -18.28
C GLU A 16 -15.53 -6.12 -18.21
N LEU A 17 -14.54 -7.00 -17.98
CA LEU A 17 -13.12 -6.61 -17.96
C LEU A 17 -12.68 -5.94 -19.27
N LYS A 18 -11.80 -4.94 -19.17
CA LYS A 18 -11.15 -4.30 -20.32
C LYS A 18 -10.63 -5.33 -21.34
N PRO A 19 -10.91 -5.14 -22.65
CA PRO A 19 -10.50 -6.08 -23.71
C PRO A 19 -9.01 -6.39 -23.73
N GLU A 20 -8.18 -5.42 -23.33
CA GLU A 20 -6.72 -5.55 -23.25
C GLU A 20 -6.29 -6.67 -22.30
N ILE A 21 -7.03 -6.89 -21.20
CA ILE A 21 -6.78 -7.97 -20.23
C ILE A 21 -7.06 -9.34 -20.88
N GLY A 22 -8.09 -9.42 -21.73
CA GLY A 22 -8.49 -10.65 -22.44
C GLY A 22 -7.41 -11.22 -23.38
N ASN A 23 -6.45 -10.39 -23.81
CA ASN A 23 -5.35 -10.82 -24.67
C ASN A 23 -4.26 -11.62 -23.92
N PHE A 24 -4.28 -11.63 -22.58
CA PHE A 24 -3.27 -12.30 -21.76
C PHE A 24 -3.70 -13.70 -21.32
N ARG A 25 -2.73 -14.63 -21.27
CA ARG A 25 -2.94 -15.98 -20.71
C ARG A 25 -2.99 -15.93 -19.17
N LEU A 26 -4.18 -15.71 -18.62
CA LEU A 26 -4.42 -15.49 -17.19
C LEU A 26 -4.94 -16.71 -16.41
N ARG A 27 -4.74 -17.93 -16.93
CA ARG A 27 -5.31 -19.16 -16.32
C ARG A 27 -5.03 -19.30 -14.82
N HIS A 28 -3.77 -19.09 -14.41
CA HIS A 28 -3.38 -19.23 -13.00
C HIS A 28 -3.98 -18.11 -12.13
N PHE A 29 -4.05 -16.88 -12.65
CA PHE A 29 -4.74 -15.77 -11.99
C PHE A 29 -6.22 -16.09 -11.77
N TYR A 30 -6.95 -16.52 -12.81
CA TYR A 30 -8.37 -16.87 -12.67
C TYR A 30 -8.62 -18.04 -11.72
N THR A 31 -7.70 -19.01 -11.66
CA THR A 31 -7.79 -20.11 -10.68
C THR A 31 -7.68 -19.57 -9.25
N ARG A 32 -6.70 -18.69 -8.99
CA ARG A 32 -6.54 -18.05 -7.67
C ARG A 32 -7.70 -17.12 -7.34
N LEU A 33 -8.14 -16.32 -8.31
CA LEU A 33 -9.27 -15.42 -8.15
C LEU A 33 -10.52 -16.24 -7.80
N GLY A 34 -10.89 -17.24 -8.59
CA GLY A 34 -12.06 -18.08 -8.31
C GLY A 34 -12.02 -18.77 -6.94
N ALA A 35 -10.85 -19.23 -6.51
CA ALA A 35 -10.67 -19.85 -5.19
C ALA A 35 -10.83 -18.86 -4.02
N ASN A 36 -10.49 -17.59 -4.20
CA ASN A 36 -10.48 -16.57 -3.15
C ASN A 36 -11.61 -15.54 -3.29
N PHE A 37 -12.35 -15.54 -4.40
CA PHE A 37 -13.28 -14.46 -4.75
C PHE A 37 -14.40 -14.34 -3.73
N TYR A 38 -14.90 -15.45 -3.18
CA TYR A 38 -15.91 -15.41 -2.13
C TYR A 38 -15.44 -14.58 -0.93
N ALA A 39 -14.22 -14.82 -0.42
CA ALA A 39 -13.69 -14.06 0.71
C ALA A 39 -13.49 -12.57 0.36
N ILE A 40 -12.96 -12.28 -0.84
CA ILE A 40 -12.78 -10.90 -1.34
C ILE A 40 -14.14 -10.21 -1.41
N HIS A 41 -15.13 -10.84 -2.06
CA HIS A 41 -16.49 -10.32 -2.20
C HIS A 41 -17.15 -10.09 -0.85
N SER A 42 -17.12 -11.05 0.07
CA SER A 42 -17.76 -10.91 1.38
C SER A 42 -17.16 -9.77 2.20
N LEU A 43 -15.83 -9.60 2.20
CA LEU A 43 -15.18 -8.49 2.90
C LEU A 43 -15.46 -7.14 2.23
N PHE A 44 -15.44 -7.09 0.89
CA PHE A 44 -15.74 -5.86 0.16
C PHE A 44 -17.22 -5.46 0.30
N HIS A 45 -18.14 -6.42 0.27
CA HIS A 45 -19.56 -6.21 0.53
C HIS A 45 -19.83 -5.77 1.97
N LEU A 46 -19.09 -6.29 2.95
CA LEU A 46 -19.21 -5.83 4.34
C LEU A 46 -18.93 -4.32 4.47
N LEU A 47 -17.97 -3.81 3.70
CA LEU A 47 -17.56 -2.40 3.75
C LEU A 47 -18.41 -1.50 2.84
N TYR A 48 -18.83 -2.00 1.68
CA TYR A 48 -19.33 -1.17 0.58
C TYR A 48 -20.63 -1.67 -0.06
N GLY A 49 -21.23 -2.75 0.45
CA GLY A 49 -22.36 -3.45 -0.18
C GLY A 49 -23.61 -2.59 -0.41
N ASP A 50 -23.83 -1.58 0.43
CA ASP A 50 -25.00 -0.68 0.34
C ASP A 50 -24.81 0.45 -0.70
N ARG A 51 -23.66 0.52 -1.36
CA ARG A 51 -23.37 1.58 -2.34
C ARG A 51 -23.98 1.27 -3.71
N LEU A 52 -24.50 2.30 -4.36
CA LEU A 52 -25.04 2.21 -5.72
C LEU A 52 -23.98 1.80 -6.77
N ASP A 53 -22.73 2.18 -6.55
CA ASP A 53 -21.59 1.87 -7.44
C ASP A 53 -20.83 0.59 -7.04
N PHE A 54 -21.38 -0.23 -6.14
CA PHE A 54 -20.70 -1.43 -5.61
C PHE A 54 -20.16 -2.36 -6.72
N LYS A 55 -20.98 -2.64 -7.75
CA LYS A 55 -20.57 -3.52 -8.86
C LYS A 55 -19.41 -2.91 -9.65
N ASP A 56 -19.48 -1.63 -9.98
CA ASP A 56 -18.44 -0.93 -10.75
C ASP A 56 -17.10 -0.90 -9.99
N GLN A 57 -17.16 -0.74 -8.66
CA GLN A 57 -15.98 -0.78 -7.79
C GLN A 57 -15.40 -2.20 -7.70
N MET A 58 -16.24 -3.24 -7.67
CA MET A 58 -15.79 -4.63 -7.74
C MET A 58 -15.13 -4.96 -9.08
N VAL A 59 -15.65 -4.46 -10.21
CA VAL A 59 -14.98 -4.56 -11.51
C VAL A 59 -13.62 -3.89 -11.45
N SER A 60 -13.55 -2.65 -10.95
CA SER A 60 -12.30 -1.88 -10.82
C SER A 60 -11.26 -2.60 -9.94
N LEU A 61 -11.69 -3.23 -8.86
CA LEU A 61 -10.83 -4.06 -8.01
C LEU A 61 -10.26 -5.24 -8.79
N VAL A 62 -11.10 -6.04 -9.47
CA VAL A 62 -10.64 -7.22 -10.23
C VAL A 62 -9.73 -6.82 -11.38
N GLU A 63 -10.01 -5.73 -12.08
CA GLU A 63 -9.12 -5.17 -13.10
C GLU A 63 -7.75 -4.81 -12.53
N THR A 64 -7.73 -4.14 -11.38
CA THR A 64 -6.48 -3.76 -10.68
C THR A 64 -5.65 -4.99 -10.33
N LEU A 65 -6.28 -6.03 -9.77
CA LEU A 65 -5.63 -7.30 -9.46
C LEU A 65 -5.07 -7.98 -10.72
N ALA A 66 -5.84 -7.97 -11.81
CA ALA A 66 -5.44 -8.59 -13.07
C ALA A 66 -4.26 -7.84 -13.73
N LEU A 67 -4.32 -6.51 -13.80
CA LEU A 67 -3.26 -5.68 -14.36
C LEU A 67 -1.95 -5.85 -13.60
N ARG A 68 -1.99 -5.83 -12.26
CA ARG A 68 -0.79 -6.07 -11.45
C ARG A 68 -0.25 -7.49 -11.60
N TYR A 69 -1.13 -8.49 -11.75
CA TYR A 69 -0.67 -9.83 -12.07
C TYR A 69 0.00 -9.90 -13.45
N ILE A 70 -0.54 -9.21 -14.48
CA ILE A 70 0.05 -9.14 -15.83
C ILE A 70 1.46 -8.58 -15.78
N GLU A 71 1.68 -7.50 -15.02
CA GLU A 71 2.98 -6.86 -14.85
C GLU A 71 3.96 -7.68 -14.00
N ARG A 72 3.47 -8.65 -13.21
CA ARG A 72 4.31 -9.42 -12.27
C ARG A 72 5.41 -10.20 -13.01
N PRO A 73 6.70 -9.92 -12.73
CA PRO A 73 7.82 -10.59 -13.40
C PRO A 73 7.77 -12.13 -13.29
N PRO A 74 8.18 -12.88 -14.34
CA PRO A 74 8.11 -14.34 -14.33
C PRO A 74 8.87 -15.00 -13.17
N HIS A 75 9.99 -14.40 -12.72
CA HIS A 75 10.74 -14.93 -11.59
C HIS A 75 10.00 -14.78 -10.25
N LEU A 76 9.23 -13.71 -10.06
CA LEU A 76 8.36 -13.55 -8.89
C LEU A 76 7.15 -14.48 -8.94
N ARG A 77 6.57 -14.72 -10.13
CA ARG A 77 5.52 -15.74 -10.30
C ARG A 77 5.99 -17.15 -9.93
N ARG A 78 7.26 -17.49 -10.19
CA ARG A 78 7.85 -18.76 -9.71
C ARG A 78 7.92 -18.78 -8.17
N SER A 79 8.34 -17.68 -7.56
CA SER A 79 8.35 -17.54 -6.10
C SER A 79 6.94 -17.66 -5.48
N ASP A 80 5.91 -17.17 -6.17
CA ASP A 80 4.52 -17.34 -5.72
C ASP A 80 4.16 -18.83 -5.66
N LEU A 81 4.42 -19.59 -6.73
CA LEU A 81 4.14 -21.02 -6.80
C LEU A 81 4.92 -21.82 -5.74
N GLU A 82 6.17 -21.44 -5.46
CA GLU A 82 6.97 -22.05 -4.40
C GLU A 82 6.36 -21.79 -3.01
N ARG A 83 5.94 -20.55 -2.74
CA ARG A 83 5.32 -20.15 -1.47
C ARG A 83 3.92 -20.72 -1.29
N GLU A 84 3.14 -20.87 -2.36
CA GLU A 84 1.83 -21.54 -2.31
C GLU A 84 1.96 -23.03 -1.93
N ARG A 85 3.02 -23.71 -2.41
CA ARG A 85 3.31 -25.10 -2.03
C ARG A 85 3.80 -25.22 -0.59
N ASN A 86 4.53 -24.22 -0.10
CA ASN A 86 5.01 -24.14 1.27
C ASN A 86 4.34 -22.98 2.01
N TYR A 87 3.04 -23.09 2.27
CA TYR A 87 2.23 -22.01 2.82
C TYR A 87 2.69 -21.50 4.20
N ASN A 88 3.47 -22.28 4.96
CA ASN A 88 4.05 -21.88 6.26
C ASN A 88 5.50 -21.36 6.14
N TRP A 89 5.97 -21.01 4.94
CA TRP A 89 7.36 -20.59 4.70
C TRP A 89 7.83 -19.49 5.66
N PHE A 90 6.96 -18.54 6.01
CA PHE A 90 7.26 -17.41 6.89
C PHE A 90 7.37 -17.79 8.38
N MET A 91 6.88 -18.97 8.78
CA MET A 91 6.98 -19.48 10.16
C MET A 91 8.30 -20.22 10.42
N SER A 92 9.18 -20.33 9.43
CA SER A 92 10.44 -21.05 9.58
C SER A 92 11.35 -20.37 10.60
N GLN A 93 11.89 -21.15 11.54
CA GLN A 93 12.86 -20.70 12.55
C GLN A 93 14.19 -20.21 11.95
N LYS A 94 14.41 -20.40 10.65
CA LYS A 94 15.61 -19.92 9.95
C LYS A 94 15.60 -18.40 9.76
N TRP A 95 14.45 -17.75 9.86
CA TRP A 95 14.35 -16.32 9.62
C TRP A 95 14.85 -15.52 10.82
N VAL A 96 15.82 -14.65 10.56
CA VAL A 96 16.33 -13.67 11.51
C VAL A 96 16.15 -12.30 10.89
N GLY A 97 15.23 -11.53 11.47
CA GLY A 97 14.83 -10.20 11.02
C GLY A 97 15.74 -9.10 11.55
N MET A 98 16.02 -8.10 10.72
CA MET A 98 16.63 -6.84 11.15
C MET A 98 15.92 -5.67 10.48
N ALA A 99 15.47 -4.70 11.27
CA ALA A 99 15.00 -3.42 10.79
C ALA A 99 16.13 -2.39 10.84
N LEU A 100 16.27 -1.58 9.79
CA LEU A 100 17.29 -0.53 9.73
C LEU A 100 16.87 0.66 8.88
N TYR A 101 17.44 1.83 9.21
CA TYR A 101 17.43 3.01 8.37
C TYR A 101 18.56 2.93 7.33
N CYS A 102 18.21 3.05 6.05
CA CYS A 102 19.13 2.87 4.93
C CYS A 102 20.27 3.90 4.96
N ASP A 103 19.95 5.17 5.18
CA ASP A 103 20.90 6.29 5.31
C ASP A 103 21.86 6.09 6.47
N ARG A 104 21.35 5.69 7.64
CA ARG A 104 22.17 5.54 8.85
C ARG A 104 23.10 4.33 8.81
N PHE A 105 22.65 3.23 8.22
CA PHE A 105 23.44 2.00 8.17
C PHE A 105 24.41 1.97 6.98
N ALA A 106 24.00 2.49 5.82
CA ALA A 106 24.74 2.29 4.58
C ALA A 106 24.70 3.47 3.60
N GLY A 107 24.16 4.62 3.99
CA GLY A 107 24.06 5.82 3.16
C GLY A 107 22.92 5.76 2.14
N ASP A 108 22.90 4.74 1.29
CA ASP A 108 21.88 4.57 0.24
C ASP A 108 21.64 3.08 -0.08
N LEU A 109 20.72 2.79 -1.01
CA LEU A 109 20.37 1.41 -1.40
C LEU A 109 21.55 0.65 -2.03
N LYS A 110 22.47 1.34 -2.71
CA LYS A 110 23.66 0.72 -3.31
C LYS A 110 24.66 0.34 -2.22
N GLY A 111 24.87 1.22 -1.25
CA GLY A 111 25.64 0.96 -0.05
C GLY A 111 25.05 -0.19 0.75
N LEU A 112 23.72 -0.22 0.95
CA LEU A 112 23.05 -1.31 1.64
C LEU A 112 23.27 -2.65 0.93
N ARG A 113 23.14 -2.67 -0.40
CA ARG A 113 23.45 -3.85 -1.22
C ARG A 113 24.90 -4.32 -1.04
N ALA A 114 25.85 -3.41 -0.86
CA ALA A 114 27.25 -3.73 -0.58
C ALA A 114 27.48 -4.29 0.84
N LYS A 115 26.59 -4.01 1.79
CA LYS A 115 26.63 -4.54 3.17
C LYS A 115 25.97 -5.90 3.36
N LEU A 116 25.31 -6.45 2.33
CA LEU A 116 24.66 -7.77 2.43
C LEU A 116 25.60 -8.92 2.87
N PRO A 117 26.88 -8.99 2.46
CA PRO A 117 27.78 -10.03 2.97
C PRO A 117 27.94 -9.98 4.50
N TYR A 118 28.05 -8.78 5.07
CA TYR A 118 28.14 -8.59 6.52
C TYR A 118 26.85 -9.03 7.22
N LEU A 119 25.68 -8.63 6.70
CA LEU A 119 24.39 -9.04 7.27
C LEU A 119 24.19 -10.55 7.23
N GLN A 120 24.63 -11.19 6.14
CA GLN A 120 24.58 -12.64 6.00
C GLN A 120 25.54 -13.36 6.97
N GLU A 121 26.75 -12.83 7.18
CA GLU A 121 27.70 -13.33 8.19
C GLU A 121 27.13 -13.22 9.61
N LEU A 122 26.44 -12.12 9.91
CA LEU A 122 25.70 -11.92 11.16
C LEU A 122 24.53 -12.91 11.34
N GLY A 123 24.10 -13.57 10.26
CA GLY A 123 22.96 -14.50 10.25
C GLY A 123 21.61 -13.84 9.96
N VAL A 124 21.57 -12.56 9.61
CA VAL A 124 20.35 -11.84 9.19
C VAL A 124 19.98 -12.27 7.78
N ASN A 125 18.72 -12.65 7.57
CA ASN A 125 18.18 -13.06 6.26
C ASN A 125 16.75 -12.57 6.02
N MET A 126 16.25 -11.65 6.84
CA MET A 126 15.04 -10.89 6.56
C MET A 126 15.33 -9.42 6.89
N LEU A 127 15.31 -8.57 5.88
CA LEU A 127 15.73 -7.18 5.99
C LEU A 127 14.54 -6.25 5.83
N HIS A 128 14.19 -5.56 6.91
CA HIS A 128 13.23 -4.47 6.90
C HIS A 128 13.96 -3.14 6.73
N ILE A 129 13.70 -2.50 5.61
CA ILE A 129 14.22 -1.17 5.31
C ILE A 129 13.13 -0.19 5.72
N MET A 130 13.42 0.64 6.72
CA MET A 130 12.56 1.75 7.16
C MET A 130 12.21 2.67 5.96
N PRO A 131 11.16 3.51 6.03
CA PRO A 131 10.59 4.17 4.86
C PRO A 131 11.61 4.85 3.94
N ILE A 132 11.58 4.45 2.65
CA ILE A 132 12.45 4.96 1.57
C ILE A 132 11.69 5.67 0.46
N LEU A 133 10.37 5.81 0.60
CA LEU A 133 9.52 6.47 -0.38
C LEU A 133 9.73 7.99 -0.35
N ASP A 134 9.45 8.64 -1.48
CA ASP A 134 9.52 10.09 -1.60
C ASP A 134 8.62 10.76 -0.56
N CYS A 135 9.22 11.64 0.24
CA CYS A 135 8.57 12.39 1.32
C CYS A 135 9.06 13.85 1.33
N PRO A 136 8.36 14.77 2.01
CA PRO A 136 8.84 16.13 2.21
C PRO A 136 10.18 16.17 2.97
N PRO A 137 11.11 17.08 2.64
CA PRO A 137 12.42 17.13 3.28
C PRO A 137 12.34 17.45 4.79
N ASP A 138 11.47 18.37 5.18
CA ASP A 138 11.42 18.91 6.55
C ASP A 138 10.35 18.22 7.42
N ASN A 139 9.18 17.94 6.84
CA ASN A 139 8.00 17.42 7.54
C ASN A 139 7.65 16.02 7.06
N SER A 140 8.54 15.05 7.34
CA SER A 140 8.39 13.67 6.87
C SER A 140 8.07 12.64 7.94
N ASP A 141 8.16 12.98 9.23
CA ASP A 141 8.04 12.01 10.32
C ASP A 141 8.94 10.77 10.11
N GLY A 142 10.23 11.00 9.81
CA GLY A 142 11.16 9.90 9.51
C GLY A 142 10.85 9.12 8.22
N GLY A 143 10.05 9.69 7.32
CA GLY A 143 9.66 9.11 6.03
C GLY A 143 8.24 8.56 5.98
N TYR A 144 7.48 8.62 7.09
CA TYR A 144 6.10 8.14 7.15
C TYR A 144 5.07 9.11 6.52
N ALA A 145 5.39 10.39 6.32
CA ALA A 145 4.57 11.29 5.51
C ALA A 145 4.93 11.16 4.02
N VAL A 146 4.30 10.20 3.33
CA VAL A 146 4.62 9.87 1.94
C VAL A 146 4.03 10.89 0.95
N ARG A 147 4.87 11.49 0.11
CA ARG A 147 4.48 12.41 -0.97
C ARG A 147 4.23 11.68 -2.30
N ASN A 148 4.91 10.55 -2.54
CA ASN A 148 4.64 9.73 -3.72
C ASN A 148 4.92 8.25 -3.43
N PHE A 149 3.86 7.44 -3.43
CA PHE A 149 3.94 6.01 -3.13
C PHE A 149 4.72 5.17 -4.14
N ARG A 150 4.99 5.66 -5.35
CA ARG A 150 5.63 4.90 -6.44
C ARG A 150 7.05 5.36 -6.73
N ARG A 151 7.55 6.34 -5.98
CA ARG A 151 8.86 6.94 -6.16
C ARG A 151 9.71 6.75 -4.91
N ILE A 152 10.94 6.31 -5.11
CA ILE A 152 11.97 6.30 -4.07
C ILE A 152 12.49 7.71 -3.85
N ASP A 153 12.71 8.08 -2.59
CA ASP A 153 13.35 9.35 -2.26
C ASP A 153 14.76 9.37 -2.87
N PRO A 154 15.12 10.42 -3.64
CA PRO A 154 16.42 10.51 -4.30
C PRO A 154 17.63 10.35 -3.38
N ARG A 155 17.47 10.60 -2.07
CA ARG A 155 18.51 10.36 -1.06
C ARG A 155 18.90 8.88 -0.96
N PHE A 156 17.98 7.96 -1.21
CA PHE A 156 18.22 6.51 -1.12
C PHE A 156 18.52 5.85 -2.47
N GLY A 157 18.09 6.43 -3.57
CA GLY A 157 18.34 5.92 -4.93
C GLY A 157 17.09 5.93 -5.81
N THR A 158 16.94 4.91 -6.65
CA THR A 158 15.79 4.76 -7.56
C THR A 158 15.02 3.46 -7.35
N THR A 159 13.87 3.32 -8.02
CA THR A 159 13.10 2.07 -8.04
C THR A 159 13.93 0.91 -8.60
N GLU A 160 14.80 1.16 -9.59
CA GLU A 160 15.72 0.16 -10.14
C GLU A 160 16.75 -0.30 -9.10
N ASP A 161 17.19 0.60 -8.21
CA ASP A 161 18.08 0.22 -7.10
C ASP A 161 17.37 -0.71 -6.11
N VAL A 162 16.07 -0.52 -5.85
CA VAL A 162 15.24 -1.46 -5.06
C VAL A 162 15.13 -2.81 -5.75
N GLU A 163 14.79 -2.85 -7.04
CA GLU A 163 14.70 -4.09 -7.80
C GLU A 163 16.05 -4.84 -7.82
N ALA A 164 17.16 -4.11 -7.96
CA ALA A 164 18.50 -4.67 -7.94
C ALA A 164 18.90 -5.20 -6.55
N LEU A 165 18.47 -4.52 -5.48
CA LEU A 165 18.64 -4.98 -4.11
C LEU A 165 17.82 -6.25 -3.86
N ALA A 166 16.52 -6.24 -4.19
CA ALA A 166 15.61 -7.38 -4.05
C ALA A 166 16.14 -8.62 -4.81
N ALA A 167 16.60 -8.45 -6.05
CA ALA A 167 17.19 -9.53 -6.82
C ALA A 167 18.46 -10.10 -6.16
N THR A 168 19.26 -9.25 -5.49
CA THR A 168 20.47 -9.67 -4.79
C THR A 168 20.16 -10.39 -3.48
N LEU A 169 19.18 -9.90 -2.71
CA LEU A 169 18.66 -10.57 -1.52
C LEU A 169 18.11 -11.97 -1.86
N LYS A 170 17.31 -12.08 -2.93
CA LYS A 170 16.75 -13.35 -3.39
C LYS A 170 17.84 -14.38 -3.74
N ARG A 171 18.94 -13.96 -4.40
CA ARG A 171 20.09 -14.85 -4.69
C ARG A 171 20.85 -15.32 -3.45
N ARG A 172 20.64 -14.67 -2.30
CA ARG A 172 21.26 -14.98 -1.01
C ARG A 172 20.28 -15.66 -0.04
N ASP A 173 19.10 -16.09 -0.51
CA ASP A 173 18.01 -16.60 0.32
C ASP A 173 17.58 -15.64 1.43
N MET A 174 17.65 -14.34 1.15
CA MET A 174 17.20 -13.27 2.05
C MET A 174 15.87 -12.68 1.59
N LEU A 175 15.09 -12.17 2.54
CA LEU A 175 13.80 -11.53 2.31
C LEU A 175 13.89 -10.01 2.41
N LEU A 176 13.15 -9.32 1.54
CA LEU A 176 12.97 -7.87 1.60
C LEU A 176 11.63 -7.51 2.24
N VAL A 177 11.66 -6.66 3.26
CA VAL A 177 10.48 -6.05 3.88
C VAL A 177 10.50 -4.55 3.62
N LEU A 178 9.40 -4.00 3.08
CA LEU A 178 9.21 -2.56 2.86
C LEU A 178 7.97 -2.06 3.59
N ASP A 179 8.00 -0.80 4.02
CA ASP A 179 6.82 -0.09 4.52
C ASP A 179 5.89 0.35 3.38
N VAL A 180 4.59 0.21 3.60
CA VAL A 180 3.54 0.91 2.85
C VAL A 180 2.65 1.58 3.87
N VAL A 181 2.68 2.92 3.90
CA VAL A 181 1.80 3.72 4.76
C VAL A 181 0.41 3.70 4.18
N VAL A 182 -0.52 3.04 4.86
CA VAL A 182 -1.87 2.82 4.33
C VAL A 182 -2.87 3.82 4.88
N ASN A 183 -2.70 4.29 6.12
CA ASN A 183 -3.68 5.15 6.75
C ASN A 183 -3.70 6.60 6.23
N HIS A 184 -2.55 7.14 5.82
CA HIS A 184 -2.43 8.57 5.52
C HIS A 184 -1.40 8.85 4.42
N THR A 185 -1.46 10.07 3.87
CA THR A 185 -0.43 10.59 2.97
C THR A 185 0.12 11.92 3.48
N SER A 186 1.25 12.37 2.95
CA SER A 186 1.68 13.75 3.16
C SER A 186 0.65 14.71 2.56
N ASN A 187 0.46 15.86 3.19
CA ASN A 187 -0.28 16.97 2.60
C ASN A 187 0.37 17.52 1.31
N GLU A 188 1.61 17.13 0.97
CA GLU A 188 2.25 17.38 -0.32
C GLU A 188 1.94 16.32 -1.39
N HIS A 189 1.26 15.22 -1.04
CA HIS A 189 0.89 14.17 -1.98
C HIS A 189 0.01 14.71 -3.11
N GLU A 190 0.13 14.15 -4.32
CA GLU A 190 -0.64 14.59 -5.49
C GLU A 190 -2.14 14.66 -5.19
N TRP A 191 -2.67 13.64 -4.52
CA TRP A 191 -4.08 13.60 -4.11
C TRP A 191 -4.45 14.77 -3.18
N ALA A 192 -3.63 15.11 -2.18
CA ALA A 192 -3.90 16.25 -1.29
C ALA A 192 -3.81 17.59 -2.05
N GLN A 193 -2.84 17.73 -2.96
CA GLN A 193 -2.70 18.91 -3.82
C GLN A 193 -3.90 19.09 -4.76
N ARG A 194 -4.46 18.00 -5.29
CA ARG A 194 -5.66 18.04 -6.14
C ARG A 194 -6.93 18.30 -5.33
N ALA A 195 -7.01 17.78 -4.10
CA ALA A 195 -8.08 18.11 -3.15
C ALA A 195 -8.09 19.61 -2.85
N ARG A 196 -6.93 20.22 -2.59
CA ARG A 196 -6.78 21.68 -2.40
C ARG A 196 -7.21 22.50 -3.61
N LYS A 197 -7.03 21.98 -4.83
CA LYS A 197 -7.49 22.62 -6.07
C LYS A 197 -9.01 22.52 -6.29
N GLY A 198 -9.74 21.89 -5.38
CA GLY A 198 -11.20 21.75 -5.47
C GLY A 198 -11.67 20.52 -6.24
N GLU A 199 -10.79 19.58 -6.59
CA GLU A 199 -11.19 18.36 -7.28
C GLU A 199 -11.93 17.41 -6.33
N GLN A 200 -13.26 17.31 -6.46
CA GLN A 200 -14.13 16.57 -5.55
C GLN A 200 -13.67 15.12 -5.32
N LYS A 201 -13.29 14.41 -6.39
CA LYS A 201 -12.77 13.03 -6.32
C LYS A 201 -11.67 12.90 -5.26
N TYR A 202 -10.75 13.86 -5.21
CA TYR A 202 -9.61 13.82 -4.29
C TYR A 202 -9.92 14.42 -2.92
N GLN A 203 -10.91 15.32 -2.80
CA GLN A 203 -11.44 15.67 -1.48
C GLN A 203 -12.08 14.45 -0.82
N ASP A 204 -12.80 13.62 -1.58
CA ASP A 204 -13.41 12.37 -1.11
C ASP A 204 -12.39 11.26 -0.78
N TYR A 205 -11.10 11.49 -1.06
CA TYR A 205 -10.02 10.59 -0.62
C TYR A 205 -9.59 10.86 0.82
N TYR A 206 -10.04 11.95 1.43
CA TYR A 206 -9.74 12.33 2.80
C TYR A 206 -11.03 12.60 3.58
N PHE A 207 -10.92 12.72 4.89
CA PHE A 207 -12.02 13.21 5.73
C PHE A 207 -11.94 14.74 5.81
N VAL A 208 -12.77 15.42 5.02
CA VAL A 208 -12.75 16.88 4.86
C VAL A 208 -14.09 17.48 5.28
N PHE A 209 -14.07 18.55 6.08
CA PHE A 209 -15.25 19.19 6.67
C PHE A 209 -15.22 20.71 6.48
N GLY A 210 -16.39 21.32 6.23
CA GLY A 210 -16.51 22.77 6.05
C GLY A 210 -16.40 23.58 7.34
N ASP A 211 -16.71 22.95 8.47
CA ASP A 211 -16.71 23.56 9.80
C ASP A 211 -16.27 22.52 10.86
N ARG A 212 -16.39 22.89 12.13
CA ARG A 212 -16.00 22.08 13.29
C ARG A 212 -17.10 21.16 13.83
N GLU A 213 -18.33 21.18 13.29
CA GLU A 213 -19.46 20.43 13.88
C GLU A 213 -19.16 18.93 13.95
N ILE A 214 -18.75 18.32 12.84
CA ILE A 214 -18.38 16.90 12.81
C ILE A 214 -17.01 16.62 13.43
N PRO A 215 -15.94 17.42 13.14
CA PRO A 215 -14.66 17.27 13.83
C PRO A 215 -14.77 17.25 15.36
N ASP A 216 -15.52 18.17 15.97
CA ASP A 216 -15.65 18.25 17.43
C ASP A 216 -16.33 17.00 18.02
N ILE A 217 -17.29 16.40 17.32
CA ILE A 217 -17.91 15.12 17.73
C ILE A 217 -16.89 13.98 17.71
N TYR A 218 -16.00 13.92 16.72
CA TYR A 218 -14.93 12.90 16.71
C TYR A 218 -13.96 13.09 17.89
N GLU A 219 -13.58 14.33 18.17
CA GLU A 219 -12.63 14.68 19.25
C GLU A 219 -13.13 14.29 20.65
N GLU A 220 -14.45 14.13 20.86
CA GLU A 220 -14.99 13.64 22.13
C GLU A 220 -14.50 12.23 22.51
N THR A 221 -14.10 11.42 21.53
CA THR A 221 -13.77 10.00 21.75
C THR A 221 -12.44 9.57 21.13
N MET A 222 -11.86 10.35 20.21
CA MET A 222 -10.58 10.03 19.60
C MET A 222 -9.40 10.41 20.50
N PRO A 223 -8.48 9.48 20.80
CA PRO A 223 -7.28 9.80 21.56
C PRO A 223 -6.30 10.63 20.71
N GLU A 224 -5.66 11.62 21.32
CA GLU A 224 -4.55 12.33 20.69
C GLU A 224 -3.30 11.45 20.70
N ILE A 225 -2.75 11.16 19.51
CA ILE A 225 -1.53 10.36 19.38
C ILE A 225 -0.28 11.19 19.70
N PHE A 226 -0.27 12.45 19.28
CA PHE A 226 0.85 13.37 19.46
C PHE A 226 0.45 14.68 20.17
N PRO A 227 -0.09 14.62 21.40
CA PRO A 227 -0.63 15.79 22.10
C PRO A 227 0.38 16.93 22.29
N ALA A 228 1.68 16.61 22.36
CA ALA A 228 2.74 17.58 22.59
C ALA A 228 3.20 18.32 21.32
N THR A 229 3.05 17.70 20.13
CA THR A 229 3.61 18.23 18.86
C THR A 229 2.54 18.55 17.83
N SER A 230 1.40 17.86 17.85
CA SER A 230 0.27 18.07 16.95
C SER A 230 -1.04 17.78 17.72
N PRO A 231 -1.50 18.73 18.55
CA PRO A 231 -2.71 18.54 19.35
C PRO A 231 -3.97 18.47 18.47
N GLY A 232 -4.95 17.68 18.92
CA GLY A 232 -6.15 17.34 18.17
C GLY A 232 -5.95 16.33 17.05
N ASN A 233 -7.06 15.97 16.39
CA ASN A 233 -7.11 15.02 15.28
C ASN A 233 -7.52 15.67 13.95
N PHE A 234 -7.73 16.98 13.93
CA PHE A 234 -8.13 17.73 12.73
C PHE A 234 -7.36 19.03 12.59
N THR A 235 -6.86 19.29 11.38
CA THR A 235 -6.13 20.50 11.00
C THR A 235 -6.95 21.35 10.03
N TRP A 236 -6.96 22.67 10.20
CA TRP A 236 -7.48 23.60 9.19
C TRP A 236 -6.47 23.78 8.06
N ASP A 237 -6.85 23.44 6.83
CA ASP A 237 -6.02 23.71 5.65
C ASP A 237 -6.45 25.01 4.98
N GLU A 238 -5.61 26.04 5.08
CA GLU A 238 -5.88 27.37 4.50
C GLU A 238 -6.04 27.34 2.98
N GLY A 239 -5.32 26.44 2.30
CA GLY A 239 -5.39 26.32 0.83
C GLY A 239 -6.72 25.77 0.35
N MET A 240 -7.34 24.87 1.12
CA MET A 240 -8.64 24.28 0.85
C MET A 240 -9.79 25.06 1.50
N GLY A 241 -9.51 25.83 2.55
CA GLY A 241 -10.51 26.51 3.37
C GLY A 241 -11.44 25.52 4.08
N LYS A 242 -10.89 24.40 4.57
CA LYS A 242 -11.63 23.29 5.18
C LYS A 242 -10.80 22.60 6.27
N TRP A 243 -11.48 21.92 7.20
CA TRP A 243 -10.86 21.02 8.16
C TRP A 243 -10.57 19.67 7.51
N VAL A 244 -9.43 19.07 7.84
CA VAL A 244 -9.03 17.74 7.39
C VAL A 244 -8.56 16.90 8.55
N MET A 245 -8.92 15.62 8.56
CA MET A 245 -8.46 14.68 9.58
C MET A 245 -6.95 14.43 9.44
N THR A 246 -6.26 14.55 10.57
CA THR A 246 -4.81 14.42 10.74
C THR A 246 -4.54 13.80 12.12
N VAL A 247 -4.74 12.49 12.26
CA VAL A 247 -4.62 11.76 13.55
C VAL A 247 -3.18 11.79 14.09
N PHE A 248 -2.21 11.91 13.18
CA PHE A 248 -0.79 11.99 13.49
C PHE A 248 -0.31 13.45 13.47
N ASN A 249 0.64 13.80 12.59
CA ASN A 249 1.05 15.19 12.43
C ASN A 249 0.09 15.94 11.49
N SER A 250 0.00 17.27 11.63
CA SER A 250 -0.82 18.14 10.77
C SER A 250 -0.52 18.05 9.26
N TYR A 251 0.64 17.52 8.89
CA TYR A 251 1.04 17.25 7.51
C TYR A 251 0.78 15.81 7.03
N GLN A 252 0.17 14.96 7.86
CA GLN A 252 -0.26 13.60 7.52
C GLN A 252 -1.79 13.57 7.45
N TRP A 253 -2.34 13.53 6.24
CA TRP A 253 -3.78 13.55 5.99
C TRP A 253 -4.34 12.13 5.89
N ASP A 254 -5.30 11.80 6.75
CA ASP A 254 -5.91 10.49 6.85
C ASP A 254 -6.78 10.18 5.61
N LEU A 255 -6.50 9.02 5.01
CA LEU A 255 -7.21 8.48 3.86
C LEU A 255 -8.59 7.97 4.26
N ASN A 256 -9.60 8.31 3.47
CA ASN A 256 -10.98 7.94 3.72
C ASN A 256 -11.32 6.58 3.11
N TYR A 257 -11.09 5.51 3.88
CA TYR A 257 -11.43 4.15 3.49
C TYR A 257 -12.93 3.85 3.39
N ARG A 258 -13.83 4.78 3.73
CA ARG A 258 -15.27 4.66 3.37
C ARG A 258 -15.48 4.79 1.86
N ASN A 259 -14.50 5.34 1.14
CA ASN A 259 -14.46 5.40 -0.30
C ASN A 259 -13.75 4.15 -0.87
N PRO A 260 -14.44 3.26 -1.60
CA PRO A 260 -13.82 2.05 -2.16
C PRO A 260 -12.66 2.36 -3.12
N ALA A 261 -12.68 3.52 -3.78
CA ALA A 261 -11.60 3.93 -4.67
C ALA A 261 -10.26 4.08 -3.93
N VAL A 262 -10.27 4.53 -2.67
CA VAL A 262 -9.07 4.63 -1.82
C VAL A 262 -8.51 3.24 -1.53
N LEU A 263 -9.36 2.29 -1.15
CA LEU A 263 -8.92 0.91 -0.91
C LEU A 263 -8.30 0.29 -2.16
N ILE A 264 -8.92 0.49 -3.33
CA ILE A 264 -8.43 -0.05 -4.61
C ILE A 264 -7.08 0.57 -4.99
N GLU A 265 -6.91 1.89 -4.85
CA GLU A 265 -5.64 2.58 -5.09
C GLU A 265 -4.52 2.07 -4.16
N MET A 266 -4.84 1.84 -2.89
CA MET A 266 -3.86 1.31 -1.93
C MET A 266 -3.50 -0.16 -2.18
N ILE A 267 -4.46 -1.00 -2.59
CA ILE A 267 -4.18 -2.36 -3.07
C ILE A 267 -3.26 -2.31 -4.29
N ASP A 268 -3.49 -1.37 -5.21
CA ASP A 268 -2.67 -1.17 -6.40
C ASP A 268 -1.22 -0.81 -6.05
N ILE A 269 -1.02 0.06 -5.06
CA ILE A 269 0.29 0.45 -4.52
C ILE A 269 1.00 -0.72 -3.83
N ILE A 270 0.30 -1.49 -3.00
CA ILE A 270 0.83 -2.68 -2.33
C ILE A 270 1.33 -3.69 -3.39
N LEU A 271 0.50 -3.97 -4.40
CA LEU A 271 0.86 -4.90 -5.47
C LEU A 271 1.97 -4.37 -6.38
N PHE A 272 2.06 -3.04 -6.57
CA PHE A 272 3.19 -2.42 -7.26
C PHE A 272 4.52 -2.77 -6.56
N TRP A 273 4.63 -2.56 -5.24
CA TRP A 273 5.86 -2.90 -4.51
C TRP A 273 6.12 -4.40 -4.43
N ALA A 274 5.07 -5.23 -4.35
CA ALA A 274 5.20 -6.67 -4.47
C ALA A 274 5.77 -7.08 -5.85
N ASN A 275 5.49 -6.33 -6.92
CA ASN A 275 6.07 -6.54 -8.24
C ASN A 275 7.51 -6.02 -8.36
N LYS A 276 7.94 -5.10 -7.48
CA LYS A 276 9.32 -4.62 -7.35
C LYS A 276 10.22 -5.52 -6.50
N GLY A 277 9.68 -6.63 -6.00
CA GLY A 277 10.43 -7.68 -5.32
C GLY A 277 10.39 -7.60 -3.80
N ALA A 278 9.49 -6.80 -3.21
CA ALA A 278 9.19 -6.93 -1.79
C ALA A 278 8.58 -8.30 -1.49
N ASP A 279 9.09 -8.97 -0.46
CA ASP A 279 8.59 -10.26 0.00
C ASP A 279 7.51 -10.13 1.07
N ILE A 280 7.65 -9.10 1.91
CA ILE A 280 6.74 -8.75 2.99
C ILE A 280 6.52 -7.24 2.91
N LEU A 281 5.29 -6.80 3.14
CA LEU A 281 4.93 -5.39 3.21
C LEU A 281 4.43 -5.10 4.62
N ARG A 282 5.09 -4.19 5.32
CA ARG A 282 4.60 -3.66 6.60
C ARG A 282 3.52 -2.62 6.26
N LEU A 283 2.27 -2.97 6.53
CA LEU A 283 1.15 -2.04 6.41
C LEU A 283 1.16 -1.15 7.65
N ASP A 284 1.51 0.12 7.48
CA ASP A 284 1.63 1.07 8.60
C ASP A 284 0.30 1.77 8.88
N ALA A 285 -0.01 1.83 10.18
CA ALA A 285 -1.27 2.27 10.78
C ALA A 285 -2.48 1.46 10.26
#